data_AF-A0A454CQJ6-F1
#
_entry.id   AF-A0A454CQJ6-F1
#
_cell.length_a   1.000
_cell.length_b   1.000
_cell.length_c   1.000
_cell.angle_alpha   90.00
_cell.angle_beta   90.00
_cell.angle_gamma   90.00
#
_symmetry.space_group_name_H-M   'P 1'
#
loop_
_entity.id
_entity.type
_entity.pdbx_description
1 polymer ?
#
loop_
_entity_poly.entity_id
_entity_poly.type
_entity_poly.pdbx_seq_one_letter_code
_entity_poly.pdbx_strand_id
1 'polypeptide(L)' 'MKNWIKVAVAAIALSAATVQAATEVKVGMSGRYFPFTFVKQDKLQGFEVDMWDEIGKRNDYKIE' A
#
# COMPACT_ATOMS: atom_id res chain seq x y z
N MET A 1 37.73 -19.55 0.97
CA MET A 1 37.15 -18.19 0.84
C MET A 1 36.42 -17.94 -0.49
N LYS A 2 35.82 -18.94 -1.16
CA LYS A 2 35.12 -18.70 -2.47
C LYS A 2 33.62 -19.02 -2.43
N ASN A 3 33.16 -19.79 -1.43
CA ASN A 3 31.75 -20.17 -1.30
C ASN A 3 30.88 -19.09 -0.63
N TRP A 4 31.42 -18.31 0.31
CA TRP A 4 30.68 -17.23 0.98
C TRP A 4 30.21 -16.13 0.01
N ILE A 5 31.03 -15.80 -1.00
CA ILE A 5 30.66 -14.84 -2.06
C ILE A 5 29.48 -15.40 -2.89
N LYS A 6 29.49 -16.70 -3.21
CA LYS A 6 28.38 -17.34 -3.95
C LYS A 6 27.08 -17.34 -3.15
N VAL A 7 27.16 -17.59 -1.84
CA VAL A 7 26.00 -17.53 -0.93
C VAL A 7 25.46 -16.10 -0.83
N ALA A 8 26.33 -15.10 -0.71
CA ALA A 8 25.91 -13.70 -0.67
C ALA A 8 25.21 -13.27 -1.96
N VAL A 9 25.76 -13.63 -3.13
CA VAL A 9 25.16 -13.32 -4.43
C VAL A 9 23.80 -14.01 -4.61
N ALA A 10 23.66 -15.27 -4.19
CA ALA A 10 22.40 -15.99 -4.25
C ALA A 10 21.33 -15.37 -3.32
N ALA A 11 21.71 -14.94 -2.12
CA ALA A 11 20.80 -14.27 -1.18
C ALA A 11 20.29 -12.93 -1.73
N ILE A 12 21.17 -12.14 -2.35
CA ILE A 12 20.80 -10.86 -2.98
C ILE A 12 19.86 -11.09 -4.17
N ALA A 13 20.15 -12.06 -5.04
CA ALA A 13 19.28 -12.40 -6.17
C ALA A 13 17.89 -12.87 -5.73
N LEU A 14 17.81 -13.62 -4.62
CA LEU A 14 16.54 -14.08 -4.06
C LEU A 14 15.72 -12.93 -3.44
N SER A 15 16.40 -11.94 -2.84
CA SER A 15 15.74 -10.75 -2.27
C SER A 15 15.21 -9.76 -3.31
N ALA A 16 15.80 -9.73 -4.51
CA ALA A 16 15.34 -8.86 -5.60
C ALA A 16 14.03 -9.36 -6.26
N ALA A 17 13.68 -10.63 -6.08
CA ALA A 17 12.51 -11.24 -6.72
C ALA A 17 11.18 -10.96 -5.99
N THR A 18 11.20 -10.28 -4.83
CA THR A 18 10.01 -10.09 -3.99
C THR A 18 9.41 -8.69 -4.03
N VAL A 19 9.91 -7.80 -4.90
CA VAL A 19 9.34 -6.45 -5.06
C VAL A 19 8.34 -6.48 -6.23
N GLN A 20 7.12 -6.94 -5.96
CA GLN A 20 6.00 -6.65 -6.85
C GLN A 20 5.58 -5.18 -6.69
N ALA A 21 5.18 -4.55 -7.79
CA ALA A 21 4.57 -3.22 -7.72
C ALA A 21 3.22 -3.31 -6.99
N ALA A 22 2.98 -2.38 -6.06
CA ALA A 22 1.72 -2.28 -5.34
C ALA A 22 0.55 -2.16 -6.33
N THR A 23 -0.55 -2.85 -6.04
CA THR A 23 -1.74 -2.77 -6.90
C THR A 23 -2.44 -1.43 -6.66
N GLU A 24 -2.73 -0.69 -7.72
CA GLU A 24 -3.46 0.58 -7.61
C GLU A 24 -4.97 0.34 -7.58
N VAL A 25 -5.65 0.93 -6.59
CA VAL A 25 -7.11 0.83 -6.42
C VAL A 25 -7.68 2.24 -6.30
N LYS A 26 -8.55 2.61 -7.26
CA LYS A 26 -9.20 3.92 -7.29
C LYS A 26 -10.59 3.85 -6.68
N VAL A 27 -10.86 4.67 -5.67
CA VAL A 27 -12.12 4.65 -4.92
C VAL A 27 -12.81 6.01 -5.03
N GLY A 28 -13.95 6.04 -5.73
CA GLY A 28 -14.77 7.25 -5.83
C GLY A 28 -15.52 7.52 -4.53
N MET A 29 -15.26 8.66 -3.87
CA MET A 29 -15.86 9.02 -2.59
C MET A 29 -16.56 10.38 -2.68
N SER A 30 -17.77 10.49 -2.12
CA SER A 30 -18.61 11.68 -2.27
C SER A 30 -18.08 12.93 -1.55
N GLY A 31 -17.32 12.72 -0.46
CA GLY A 31 -16.77 13.79 0.38
C GLY A 31 -17.79 14.67 1.10
N ARG A 32 -19.08 14.29 1.13
CA ARG A 32 -20.17 15.11 1.68
C ARG A 32 -21.06 14.40 2.70
N TYR A 33 -20.75 13.16 3.05
CA TYR A 33 -21.54 12.33 3.94
C TYR A 33 -20.81 12.01 5.25
N PHE A 34 -20.92 12.92 6.22
CA PHE A 34 -20.42 12.69 7.57
C PHE A 34 -21.23 11.59 8.28
N PRO A 35 -20.62 10.67 9.05
CA PRO A 35 -19.18 10.54 9.33
C PRO A 35 -18.42 9.57 8.39
N PHE A 36 -19.04 9.13 7.29
CA PHE A 36 -18.50 8.08 6.43
C PHE A 36 -17.44 8.60 5.44
N THR A 37 -17.77 9.61 4.64
CA THR A 37 -16.86 10.29 3.71
C THR A 37 -17.14 11.78 3.70
N PHE A 38 -16.22 12.59 4.22
CA PHE A 38 -16.39 14.05 4.28
C PHE A 38 -15.06 14.78 4.14
N VAL A 39 -15.11 16.03 3.65
CA VAL A 39 -13.93 16.89 3.56
C VAL A 39 -13.92 17.90 4.71
N LYS A 40 -12.78 18.03 5.40
CA LYS A 40 -12.51 19.08 6.39
C LYS A 40 -11.08 19.57 6.21
N GLN A 41 -10.91 20.89 6.08
CA GLN A 41 -9.60 21.51 5.82
C GLN A 41 -8.91 20.88 4.59
N ASP A 42 -9.67 20.74 3.50
CA ASP A 42 -9.22 20.14 2.24
C ASP A 42 -8.75 18.68 2.33
N LYS A 43 -9.02 18.00 3.47
CA LYS A 43 -8.73 16.58 3.67
C LYS A 43 -10.01 15.74 3.65
N LEU A 44 -10.10 14.83 2.68
CA LEU A 44 -11.08 13.74 2.67
C LEU A 44 -10.79 12.78 3.84
N GLN A 45 -11.80 12.49 4.64
CA GLN A 45 -11.70 11.64 5.84
C GLN A 45 -13.05 11.00 6.18
N GLY A 46 -13.04 10.10 7.16
CA GLY A 46 -14.23 9.45 7.68
C GLY A 46 -14.07 7.93 7.71
N PHE A 47 -15.09 7.25 8.23
CA PHE A 47 -15.04 5.80 8.47
C PHE A 47 -14.64 4.99 7.23
N GLU A 48 -15.16 5.34 6.05
CA GLU A 48 -14.86 4.58 4.82
C GLU A 48 -13.43 4.86 4.31
N VAL A 49 -12.88 6.06 4.57
CA VAL A 49 -11.48 6.38 4.25
C VAL A 49 -10.56 5.52 5.12
N ASP A 50 -10.81 5.49 6.43
CA ASP A 50 -10.02 4.69 7.38
C ASP A 50 -10.09 3.19 7.05
N MET A 51 -11.26 2.72 6.58
CA MET A 51 -11.45 1.34 6.13
C MET A 51 -10.58 1.02 4.89
N TRP A 52 -10.58 1.89 3.88
CA TRP A 52 -9.78 1.68 2.66
C TRP A 52 -8.28 1.78 2.93
N ASP A 53 -7.85 2.68 3.82
CA ASP A 53 -6.45 2.77 4.26
C ASP A 53 -5.99 1.44 4.89
N GLU A 54 -6.81 0.85 5.75
CA GLU A 54 -6.49 -0.44 6.39
C GLU A 54 -6.54 -1.62 5.39
N ILE A 55 -7.46 -1.61 4.43
CA ILE A 55 -7.48 -2.58 3.33
C ILE A 55 -6.20 -2.46 2.50
N GLY A 56 -5.80 -1.24 2.13
CA GLY A 56 -4.61 -1.01 1.32
C GLY A 56 -3.35 -1.50 2.01
N LYS A 57 -3.21 -1.19 3.30
CA LYS A 57 -2.11 -1.67 4.13
C LYS A 57 -2.02 -3.19 4.21
N ARG A 58 -3.15 -3.90 4.31
CA ARG A 58 -3.17 -5.38 4.43
C ARG A 58 -2.84 -6.11 3.13
N ASN A 59 -3.02 -5.45 1.99
CA ASN A 59 -2.92 -6.10 0.68
C ASN A 59 -1.82 -5.51 -0.21
N ASP A 60 -1.01 -4.58 0.31
CA ASP A 60 0.00 -3.84 -0.47
C ASP A 60 -0.64 -3.10 -1.67
N TYR A 61 -1.76 -2.41 -1.40
CA TYR A 61 -2.44 -1.58 -2.39
C TYR A 61 -2.13 -0.11 -2.19
N LYS A 62 -1.98 0.60 -3.30
CA LYS A 62 -2.02 2.06 -3.35
C LYS A 62 -3.48 2.48 -3.55
N ILE A 63 -4.09 3.06 -2.52
CA ILE A 63 -5.44 3.63 -2.59
C ILE A 63 -5.36 5.07 -3.12
N GLU A 64 -6.25 5.42 -4.05
CA GLU A 64 -6.38 6.75 -4.65
C GLU A 64 -7.85 7.19 -4.78
#